data_AF-A0A7K2NSB9-F1
#
_entry.id   AF-A0A7K2NSB9-F1
#
_cell.length_a   1.000
_cell.length_b   1.000
_cell.length_c   1.000
_cell.angle_alpha   90.00
_cell.angle_beta   90.00
_cell.angle_gamma   90.00
#
_symmetry.space_group_name_H-M   'P 1'
#
loop_
_entity.id
_entity.type
_entity.pdbx_description
1 polymer ?
#
loop_
_entity_poly.entity_id
_entity_poly.type
_entity_poly.pdbx_seq_one_letter_code
_entity_poly.pdbx_strand_id
1 'polypeptide(L)'
;IWCRCDGGPHGFLSIAAHAHADALSVEVRHDGVDVLCDPGTYCYHGQPAWRGYFRSTLGHNTLELDGADQSVSGGPFLWTRHARTRVLAVDTSDEKVSRWCAEHDGYGD
;
A
#
# COMPACT_ATOMS: atom_id res chain seq x y z
N ILE A 1 9.06 8.36 -17.49
CA ILE A 1 8.88 7.72 -16.16
C ILE A 1 7.43 7.92 -15.74
N TRP A 2 6.81 6.91 -15.16
CA TRP A 2 5.48 6.96 -14.56
C TRP A 2 5.60 6.49 -13.11
N CYS A 3 4.88 7.14 -12.19
CA CYS A 3 4.84 6.76 -10.79
C CYS A 3 3.38 6.70 -10.30
N ARG A 4 3.04 5.67 -9.52
CA ARG A 4 1.82 5.64 -8.68
C ARG A 4 2.24 5.87 -7.23
N CYS A 5 1.52 6.72 -6.53
CA CYS A 5 1.68 6.93 -5.09
C CYS A 5 0.32 6.72 -4.43
N ASP A 6 0.22 5.77 -3.50
CA ASP A 6 -1.06 5.44 -2.88
C ASP A 6 -1.37 6.33 -1.67
N GLY A 7 -2.23 7.33 -1.87
CA GLY A 7 -2.81 8.14 -0.80
C GLY A 7 -4.29 7.84 -0.54
N GLY A 8 -4.82 6.74 -1.08
CA GLY A 8 -6.23 6.38 -0.99
C GLY A 8 -6.62 5.73 0.34
N PRO A 9 -7.92 5.62 0.64
CA PRO A 9 -8.40 4.85 1.78
C PRO A 9 -8.01 3.37 1.63
N HIS A 10 -7.75 2.69 2.75
CA HIS A 10 -7.25 1.30 2.78
C HIS A 10 -8.03 0.33 1.88
N GLY A 11 -9.36 0.46 1.79
CA GLY A 11 -10.14 -0.33 0.84
C GLY A 11 -11.64 -0.01 0.87
N PHE A 12 -12.41 -0.80 0.14
CA PHE A 12 -13.85 -0.62 0.04
C PHE A 12 -14.59 -1.18 1.26
N LEU A 13 -15.40 -0.33 1.89
CA LEU A 13 -16.22 -0.62 3.07
C LEU A 13 -15.43 -1.12 4.29
N SER A 14 -16.15 -1.43 5.38
CA SER A 14 -15.58 -1.72 6.69
C SER A 14 -14.68 -2.96 6.74
N ILE A 15 -14.93 -3.96 5.89
CA ILE A 15 -14.12 -5.20 5.90
C ILE A 15 -12.87 -5.12 5.02
N ALA A 16 -12.86 -4.20 4.03
CA ALA A 16 -11.75 -3.99 3.08
C ALA A 16 -11.18 -5.31 2.49
N ALA A 17 -12.04 -6.25 2.11
CA ALA A 17 -11.68 -7.66 1.85
C ALA A 17 -10.53 -7.89 0.83
N HIS A 18 -10.30 -6.95 -0.08
CA HIS A 18 -9.26 -7.00 -1.11
C HIS A 18 -8.10 -6.03 -0.85
N ALA A 19 -8.16 -5.24 0.21
CA ALA A 19 -7.09 -4.33 0.59
C ALA A 19 -5.83 -5.06 1.04
N HIS A 20 -4.70 -4.36 0.93
CA HIS A 20 -3.38 -4.75 1.40
C HIS A 20 -2.92 -3.73 2.46
N ALA A 21 -1.95 -4.07 3.30
CA ALA A 21 -1.37 -3.18 4.30
C ALA A 21 -0.28 -2.28 3.66
N ASP A 22 -0.66 -1.54 2.62
CA ASP A 22 0.24 -0.88 1.68
C ASP A 22 0.03 0.64 1.58
N ALA A 23 -0.38 1.27 2.68
CA ALA A 23 -0.55 2.71 2.72
C ALA A 23 0.75 3.42 2.31
N LEU A 24 0.61 4.45 1.46
CA LEU A 24 1.73 5.21 0.89
C LEU A 24 2.70 4.41 0.03
N SER A 25 2.30 3.23 -0.45
CA SER A 25 3.10 2.47 -1.41
C SER A 25 3.35 3.24 -2.70
N VAL A 26 4.51 2.94 -3.32
CA VAL A 26 4.89 3.52 -4.60
C VAL A 26 5.14 2.45 -5.66
N GLU A 27 4.71 2.72 -6.89
CA GLU A 27 5.11 1.93 -8.06
C GLU A 27 5.78 2.85 -9.07
N VAL A 28 6.82 2.36 -9.74
CA VAL A 28 7.59 3.14 -10.72
C VAL A 28 7.78 2.33 -11.98
N ARG A 29 7.45 2.95 -13.12
CA ARG A 29 7.69 2.42 -14.46
C ARG A 29 8.56 3.37 -15.26
N HIS A 30 9.49 2.81 -16.03
CA HIS A 30 10.27 3.58 -17.00
C HIS A 30 10.33 2.81 -18.31
N ASP A 31 9.90 3.46 -19.39
CA ASP A 31 10.00 2.95 -20.76
C ASP A 31 9.39 1.56 -20.94
N GLY A 32 8.24 1.35 -20.29
CA GLY A 32 7.47 0.11 -20.32
C GLY A 32 7.97 -0.97 -19.35
N VAL A 33 9.00 -0.71 -18.57
CA VAL A 33 9.55 -1.64 -17.57
C VAL A 33 9.10 -1.24 -16.17
N ASP A 34 8.56 -2.21 -15.42
CA ASP A 34 8.30 -2.05 -13.97
C ASP A 34 9.64 -2.08 -13.20
N VAL A 35 9.95 -0.99 -12.49
CA VAL A 35 11.18 -0.84 -11.69
C VAL A 35 10.89 -1.07 -10.21
N LEU A 36 9.81 -0.48 -9.70
CA LEU A 36 9.24 -0.78 -8.39
C LEU A 36 7.84 -1.33 -8.63
N CYS A 37 7.68 -2.65 -8.49
CA CYS A 37 6.45 -3.37 -8.81
C CYS A 37 5.61 -3.61 -7.55
N ASP A 38 4.29 -3.57 -7.69
CA ASP A 38 3.39 -4.22 -6.73
C ASP A 38 3.32 -5.73 -7.00
N PRO A 39 3.34 -6.59 -5.97
CA PRO A 39 3.37 -8.03 -6.16
C PRO A 39 1.99 -8.61 -6.57
N GLY A 40 0.92 -7.84 -6.47
CA GLY A 40 -0.45 -8.22 -6.80
C GLY A 40 -1.07 -9.17 -5.77
N THR A 41 -2.19 -9.82 -6.13
CA THR A 41 -2.98 -10.64 -5.20
C THR A 41 -2.37 -12.02 -4.91
N TYR A 42 -1.64 -12.58 -5.88
CA TYR A 42 -1.17 -13.96 -5.94
C TYR A 42 -2.25 -15.05 -5.79
N CYS A 43 -2.72 -15.35 -4.58
CA CYS A 43 -3.72 -16.39 -4.34
C CYS A 43 -4.73 -15.98 -3.26
N TYR A 44 -5.93 -16.57 -3.33
CA TYR A 44 -6.98 -16.40 -2.32
C TYR A 44 -7.04 -17.55 -1.30
N HIS A 45 -6.67 -18.76 -1.71
CA HIS A 45 -6.88 -19.98 -0.95
C HIS A 45 -5.71 -20.95 -1.08
N GLY A 46 -5.66 -21.95 -0.19
CA GLY A 46 -4.71 -23.07 -0.27
C GLY A 46 -3.28 -22.75 0.17
N GLN A 47 -2.91 -21.47 0.28
CA GLN A 47 -1.55 -21.06 0.64
C GLN A 47 -1.56 -19.85 1.59
N PRO A 48 -1.89 -20.05 2.89
CA PRO A 48 -2.09 -18.97 3.84
C PRO A 48 -0.85 -18.11 4.08
N ALA A 49 0.36 -18.70 4.04
CA ALA A 49 1.61 -17.96 4.19
C ALA A 49 1.78 -16.93 3.06
N TRP A 50 1.54 -17.34 1.82
CA TRP A 50 1.60 -16.44 0.68
C TRP A 50 0.46 -15.41 0.69
N ARG A 51 -0.76 -15.82 1.03
CA ARG A 51 -1.87 -14.87 1.22
C ARG A 51 -1.54 -13.79 2.25
N GLY A 52 -0.83 -14.15 3.32
CA GLY A 52 -0.32 -13.21 4.31
C GLY A 52 0.71 -12.25 3.70
N TYR A 53 1.78 -12.81 3.10
CA TYR A 53 2.86 -12.02 2.50
C TYR A 53 2.36 -11.00 1.46
N PHE A 54 1.57 -11.43 0.48
CA PHE A 54 1.10 -10.56 -0.60
C PHE A 54 0.12 -9.47 -0.13
N ARG A 55 -0.37 -9.53 1.11
CA ARG A 55 -1.22 -8.50 1.73
C ARG A 55 -0.51 -7.71 2.82
N SER A 56 0.70 -8.11 3.21
CA SER A 56 1.49 -7.48 4.28
C SER A 56 2.19 -6.22 3.78
N THR A 57 2.64 -5.37 4.69
CA THR A 57 3.45 -4.18 4.40
C THR A 57 4.79 -4.59 3.77
N LEU A 58 5.40 -5.70 4.22
CA LEU A 58 6.65 -6.23 3.68
C LEU A 58 6.60 -6.51 2.18
N GLY A 59 5.42 -6.85 1.66
CA GLY A 59 5.22 -7.16 0.24
C GLY A 59 5.30 -5.94 -0.68
N HIS A 60 5.28 -4.74 -0.12
CA HIS A 60 4.98 -3.50 -0.83
C HIS A 60 6.11 -2.49 -0.71
N ASN A 61 6.23 -1.60 -1.70
CA ASN A 61 7.24 -0.54 -1.69
C ASN A 61 6.78 0.62 -0.78
N THR A 62 6.76 0.37 0.53
CA THR A 62 6.40 1.33 1.58
C THR A 62 7.25 1.07 2.83
N LEU A 63 7.10 1.90 3.86
CA LEU A 63 7.82 1.72 5.13
C LEU A 63 7.17 0.60 5.95
N GLU A 64 7.97 -0.38 6.35
CA GLU A 64 7.69 -1.27 7.47
C GLU A 64 8.43 -0.78 8.73
N LEU A 65 7.74 -0.75 9.87
CA LEU A 65 8.33 -0.39 11.15
C LEU A 65 8.32 -1.60 12.09
N ASP A 66 9.49 -1.99 12.59
CA ASP A 66 9.68 -3.05 13.60
C ASP A 66 8.98 -4.40 13.28
N GLY A 67 8.90 -4.79 12.01
CA GLY A 67 8.24 -6.04 11.62
C GLY A 67 6.72 -5.97 11.55
N ALA A 68 6.13 -4.78 11.70
CA ALA A 68 4.68 -4.61 11.82
C ALA A 68 4.01 -4.08 10.53
N ASP A 69 2.85 -4.65 10.23
CA ASP A 69 1.95 -4.16 9.18
C ASP A 69 1.25 -2.86 9.60
N GLN A 70 1.04 -1.98 8.62
CA GLN A 70 0.36 -0.68 8.83
C GLN A 70 -1.13 -0.84 9.17
N SER A 71 -1.76 -1.92 8.70
CA SER A 71 -3.15 -2.31 8.96
C SER A 71 -3.17 -3.71 9.59
N VAL A 72 -4.17 -4.01 10.42
CA VAL A 72 -4.24 -5.30 11.14
C VAL A 72 -5.23 -6.23 10.44
N SER A 73 -4.73 -7.39 9.98
CA SER A 73 -5.58 -8.41 9.36
C SER A 73 -6.39 -9.17 10.41
N GLY A 74 -7.69 -9.35 10.14
CA GLY A 74 -8.59 -10.25 10.87
C GLY A 74 -8.82 -11.60 10.18
N GLY A 75 -8.01 -11.92 9.17
CA GLY A 75 -8.17 -13.10 8.32
C GLY A 75 -8.01 -12.79 6.82
N PRO A 76 -8.24 -13.79 5.95
CA PRO A 76 -7.93 -13.67 4.52
C PRO A 76 -8.73 -12.59 3.79
N PHE A 77 -9.88 -12.16 4.32
CA PHE A 77 -10.80 -11.19 3.71
C PHE A 77 -11.34 -10.16 4.72
N LEU A 78 -10.64 -9.99 5.84
CA LEU A 78 -11.05 -9.07 6.90
C LEU A 78 -9.84 -8.28 7.38
N TRP A 79 -10.05 -7.00 7.60
CA TRP A 79 -9.15 -6.09 8.31
C TRP A 79 -9.85 -5.56 9.55
N THR A 80 -9.21 -5.67 10.70
CA THR A 80 -9.75 -5.23 12.00
C THR A 80 -9.30 -3.82 12.38
N ARG A 81 -8.16 -3.37 11.84
CA ARG A 81 -7.67 -1.98 11.92
C ARG A 81 -7.18 -1.54 10.55
N HIS A 82 -7.56 -0.35 10.12
CA HIS A 82 -7.13 0.24 8.85
C HIS A 82 -6.22 1.43 9.17
N ALA A 83 -5.01 1.46 8.59
CA ALA A 83 -4.26 2.71 8.49
C ALA A 83 -5.10 3.74 7.71
N ARG A 84 -5.19 4.95 8.24
CA ARG A 84 -5.80 6.08 7.55
C ARG A 84 -4.71 6.90 6.91
N THR A 85 -4.89 7.18 5.63
CA THR A 85 -4.00 8.01 4.83
C THR A 85 -4.58 9.41 4.67
N ARG A 86 -3.69 10.39 4.48
CA ARG A 86 -4.05 11.74 4.05
C ARG A 86 -3.01 12.26 3.07
N VAL A 87 -3.45 12.66 1.88
CA VAL A 87 -2.60 13.42 0.95
C VAL A 87 -2.53 14.86 1.44
N LEU A 88 -1.31 15.33 1.69
CA LEU A 88 -1.02 16.66 2.20
C LEU A 88 -0.75 17.66 1.08
N ALA A 89 -0.05 17.23 0.02
CA ALA A 89 0.24 18.05 -1.13
C ALA A 89 0.46 17.22 -2.39
N VAL A 90 0.00 17.75 -3.52
CA VAL A 90 0.35 17.29 -4.87
C VAL A 90 0.70 18.52 -5.67
N ASP A 91 1.91 18.54 -6.22
CA ASP A 91 2.39 19.62 -7.07
C ASP A 91 3.06 19.03 -8.31
N THR A 92 2.46 19.29 -9.47
CA THR A 92 2.97 18.86 -10.77
C THR A 92 3.16 20.07 -11.69
N SER A 93 3.35 21.25 -11.11
CA SER A 93 3.46 22.51 -11.87
C SER A 93 4.85 22.70 -12.51
N ASP A 94 5.89 22.08 -11.95
CA ASP A 94 7.24 22.08 -12.52
C ASP A 94 7.37 20.99 -13.60
N GLU A 95 7.94 21.34 -14.75
CA GLU A 95 8.07 20.44 -15.90
C GLU A 95 9.04 19.27 -15.69
N LYS A 96 9.95 19.39 -14.72
CA LYS A 96 11.02 18.43 -14.44
C LYS A 96 10.77 17.65 -13.14
N VAL A 97 10.05 18.23 -12.19
CA VAL A 97 9.86 17.67 -10.85
C VAL A 97 8.38 17.68 -10.45
N SER A 98 7.85 16.49 -10.17
CA SER A 98 6.56 16.34 -9.48
C SER A 98 6.80 16.04 -8.02
N ARG A 99 6.01 16.65 -7.13
CA ARG A 99 6.03 16.42 -5.68
C ARG A 99 4.71 15.84 -5.21
N TRP A 100 4.82 14.78 -4.40
CA TRP A 100 3.71 14.23 -3.65
C TRP A 100 4.13 14.12 -2.18
N CYS A 101 3.23 14.51 -1.28
CA CYS A 101 3.44 14.41 0.16
C CYS A 101 2.16 13.88 0.79
N ALA A 102 2.29 12.85 1.63
CA ALA A 102 1.19 12.22 2.32
C ALA A 102 1.67 11.62 3.65
N GLU A 103 0.72 11.31 4.51
CA GLU A 103 0.95 10.71 5.82
C GLU A 103 -0.06 9.57 6.07
N HIS A 104 0.26 8.71 7.02
CA HIS A 104 -0.66 7.72 7.56
C HIS A 104 -0.44 7.51 9.06
N ASP A 105 -1.44 6.98 9.75
CA ASP A 105 -1.41 6.68 11.20
C ASP A 105 -1.18 5.19 11.52
N GLY A 106 -0.67 4.42 10.56
CA GLY A 106 -0.55 2.97 10.65
C GLY A 106 0.25 2.47 11.86
N TYR A 107 1.18 3.29 12.36
CA TYR A 107 2.06 2.97 13.49
C TYR A 107 1.79 3.81 14.75
N GLY A 108 0.78 4.68 14.73
CA GLY A 108 0.37 5.43 15.91
C GLY A 108 -0.55 4.61 16.81
N ASP A 109 -0.37 4.75 18.12
CA ASP A 109 -1.27 4.22 19.16
C ASP A 109 -2.70 4.75 19.01
#